data_AF-F2LRT3-F1
#
_entry.id   AF-F2LRT3-F1
#
_cell.length_a   1.000
_cell.length_b   1.000
_cell.length_c   1.000
_cell.angle_alpha   90.00
_cell.angle_beta   90.00
_cell.angle_gamma   90.00
#
_symmetry.space_group_name_H-M   'P 1'
#
loop_
_entity.id
_entity.type
_entity.pdbx_description
1 polymer ?
#
loop_
_entity_poly.entity_id
_entity_poly.type
_entity_poly.pdbx_seq_one_letter_code
_entity_poly.pdbx_strand_id
1 'polypeptide(L)' 'MSDVTAELDWKQDSPYGWMHPTGWTITRYVVSGASHFMLWQGRDHRGKFDSLDIDRFCQFACRCGRTCAS' A
#
# COMPACT_ATOMS: atom_id res chain seq x y z
N MET A 1 -16.61 9.69 15.31
CA MET A 1 -16.16 10.09 13.96
C MET A 1 -14.81 10.74 14.14
N SER A 2 -13.70 10.42 13.51
CA SER A 2 -13.27 9.35 12.61
C SER A 2 -11.75 9.56 12.50
N ASP A 3 -10.97 8.99 13.40
CA ASP A 3 -9.49 9.01 13.30
C ASP A 3 -9.01 7.57 13.45
N VAL A 4 -9.34 6.77 12.44
CA VAL A 4 -8.78 5.44 12.26
C VAL A 4 -7.33 5.67 11.87
N THR A 5 -6.45 5.70 12.88
CA THR A 5 -5.26 4.84 13.08
C THR A 5 -4.64 4.15 11.84
N ALA A 6 -4.68 4.76 10.66
CA ALA A 6 -3.98 4.32 9.45
C ALA A 6 -2.56 4.92 9.36
N GLU A 7 -2.01 5.35 10.49
CA GLU A 7 -0.66 5.92 10.58
C GLU A 7 0.46 4.89 10.77
N LEU A 8 0.16 3.60 10.99
CA LEU A 8 1.19 2.67 11.46
C LEU A 8 1.91 1.95 10.32
N ASP A 9 2.67 2.72 9.54
CA ASP A 9 3.94 2.34 8.90
C ASP A 9 4.02 2.43 7.36
N TRP A 10 3.00 2.93 6.67
CA TRP A 10 3.17 3.31 5.25
C TRP A 10 3.84 4.68 5.14
N LYS A 11 5.15 4.68 4.97
CA LYS A 11 5.93 5.89 4.72
C LYS A 11 5.86 6.26 3.24
N GLN A 12 5.39 7.47 2.95
CA GLN A 12 5.50 8.02 1.61
C GLN A 12 6.98 8.34 1.33
N ASP A 13 7.58 7.59 0.42
CA ASP A 13 8.96 7.81 -0.03
C ASP A 13 9.01 8.77 -1.22
N SER A 14 7.93 8.84 -1.99
CA SER A 14 7.82 9.68 -3.17
C SER A 14 6.38 10.15 -3.37
N PRO A 15 6.14 11.22 -4.16
CA PRO A 15 4.78 11.68 -4.50
C PRO A 15 3.89 10.57 -5.12
N TYR A 16 4.52 9.52 -5.63
CA TYR A 16 3.88 8.38 -6.27
C TYR A 16 4.22 7.04 -5.60
N GLY A 17 4.87 7.03 -4.43
CA GLY A 17 5.43 5.82 -3.83
C GLY A 17 5.27 5.78 -2.32
N TRP A 18 4.74 4.67 -1.81
CA TRP A 18 4.68 4.38 -0.38
C TRP A 18 5.44 3.09 -0.09
N MET A 19 6.14 3.06 1.03
CA MET A 19 6.89 1.90 1.50
C MET A 19 6.46 1.54 2.90
N HIS A 20 6.43 0.25 3.18
CA HIS A 20 6.16 -0.31 4.49
C HIS A 20 7.43 -1.02 5.02
N PRO A 21 7.78 -0.91 6.30
CA PRO A 21 8.98 -1.51 6.88
C PRO A 21 9.03 -3.04 6.77
N THR A 22 7.89 -3.70 6.61
CA THR A 22 7.83 -5.15 6.34
C THR A 22 8.19 -5.52 4.89
N GLY A 23 8.64 -4.57 4.07
CA GLY A 23 9.12 -4.79 2.71
C GLY A 23 8.04 -4.68 1.63
N TRP A 24 6.92 -4.02 1.94
CA TRP A 24 5.88 -3.74 0.96
C TRP A 24 6.08 -2.37 0.32
N THR A 25 5.69 -2.25 -0.94
CA THR A 25 5.79 -0.98 -1.67
C THR A 25 4.54 -0.79 -2.52
N ILE A 26 3.95 0.39 -2.45
CA ILE A 26 2.87 0.81 -3.33
C ILE A 26 3.47 1.81 -4.32
N THR A 27 3.27 1.57 -5.61
CA THR A 27 3.67 2.50 -6.66
C THR A 27 2.44 2.97 -7.41
N ARG A 28 2.22 4.28 -7.46
CA ARG A 28 1.22 4.92 -8.29
C ARG A 28 1.80 5.23 -9.66
N TYR A 29 1.07 4.89 -10.71
CA TYR A 29 1.41 5.22 -12.08
C TYR A 29 0.13 5.57 -12.85
N VAL A 30 0.28 6.39 -13.88
CA VAL A 30 -0.84 6.83 -14.71
C VAL A 30 -0.77 6.14 -16.05
N VAL A 31 -1.82 5.40 -16.42
CA VAL A 31 -1.96 4.78 -17.74
C VAL A 31 -3.20 5.34 -18.40
N SER A 32 -3.06 5.91 -19.59
CA SER A 32 -4.18 6.48 -20.34
C SER A 32 -5.01 7.51 -19.54
N GLY A 33 -4.36 8.27 -18.65
CA GLY A 33 -5.02 9.25 -17.78
C GLY A 33 -5.67 8.68 -16.51
N ALA A 34 -5.74 7.34 -16.37
CA ALA A 34 -6.22 6.68 -15.17
C ALA A 34 -5.06 6.43 -14.19
N SER A 35 -5.26 6.80 -12.91
CA SER A 35 -4.31 6.45 -11.85
C SER A 35 -4.49 4.99 -11.46
N HIS A 36 -3.41 4.22 -11.53
CA HIS A 36 -3.34 2.86 -11.03
C HIS A 36 -2.29 2.75 -9.93
N PHE A 37 -2.49 1.81 -9.03
CA PHE A 37 -1.66 1.54 -7.89
C PHE A 37 -1.22 0.08 -7.97
N MET A 38 0.09 -0.15 -8.02
CA MET A 38 0.67 -1.48 -7.97
C MET A 38 1.13 -1.75 -6.54
N LEU A 39 0.74 -2.89 -5.99
CA LEU A 39 1.28 -3.38 -4.73
C LEU A 39 2.40 -4.37 -5.00
N TRP A 40 3.53 -4.16 -4.36
CA TRP A 40 4.73 -4.98 -4.42
C TRP A 40 5.08 -5.52 -3.04
N GLN A 41 5.60 -6.74 -3.00
CA GLN A 41 6.28 -7.29 -1.83
C GLN A 41 7.67 -7.74 -2.26
N GLY A 42 8.71 -6.98 -1.89
CA GLY A 42 10.05 -7.20 -2.43
C GLY A 42 10.09 -7.05 -3.95
N ARG A 43 10.34 -8.16 -4.68
CA ARG A 43 10.40 -8.17 -6.15
C ARG A 43 9.13 -8.69 -6.83
N ASP A 44 8.16 -9.17 -6.05
CA ASP A 44 6.94 -9.76 -6.57
C ASP A 44 5.80 -8.76 -6.56
N HIS A 45 5.09 -8.64 -7.68
CA HIS A 45 3.86 -7.86 -7.75
C HIS A 45 2.69 -8.67 -7.17
N ARG A 46 1.95 -8.09 -6.22
CA ARG A 46 0.82 -8.75 -5.54
C ARG A 46 -0.54 -8.34 -6.10
N GLY A 47 -0.61 -7.27 -6.88
CA GLY A 47 -1.83 -6.87 -7.58
C GLY A 47 -1.81 -5.43 -8.06
N LYS A 48 -2.78 -5.12 -8.92
CA LYS A 48 -3.10 -3.77 -9.40
C LYS A 48 -4.44 -3.32 -8.81
N PHE A 49 -4.50 -2.06 -8.40
CA PHE A 49 -5.66 -1.39 -7.84
C PHE A 49 -5.90 -0.08 -8.57
N ASP A 50 -7.16 0.35 -8.64
CA ASP A 50 -7.54 1.58 -9.35
C ASP A 50 -7.72 2.78 -8.40
N SER A 51 -7.61 2.54 -7.09
CA SER A 51 -7.71 3.57 -6.05
C SER A 51 -6.62 3.40 -4.99
N LEU A 52 -6.21 4.52 -4.39
CA LEU A 52 -5.32 4.52 -3.23
C LEU A 52 -6.18 4.25 -1.99
N ASP A 53 -6.32 2.98 -1.61
CA ASP A 53 -7.01 2.57 -0.40
C ASP A 53 -5.98 1.95 0.55
N ILE A 54 -5.40 2.81 1.41
CA ILE A 54 -4.33 2.42 2.34
C ILE A 54 -4.83 1.33 3.30
N ASP A 55 -6.08 1.38 3.74
CA ASP A 55 -6.67 0.35 4.61
C ASP A 55 -6.71 -1.00 3.90
N ARG A 56 -7.08 -1.00 2.61
CA ARG A 56 -7.06 -2.21 1.79
C ARG A 56 -5.64 -2.73 1.56
N PHE A 57 -4.67 -1.85 1.33
CA PHE A 57 -3.26 -2.24 1.20
C PHE A 57 -2.70 -2.82 2.49
N CYS A 58 -3.02 -2.21 3.63
CA CYS A 58 -2.75 -2.76 4.96
C CYS A 58 -3.33 -4.17 5.08
N GLN A 59 -4.60 -4.38 4.75
CA GLN A 59 -5.20 -5.72 4.79
C GLN A 59 -4.44 -6.74 3.93
N PHE A 60 -3.97 -6.37 2.72
CA PHE A 60 -3.16 -7.27 1.89
C PHE A 60 -1.77 -7.55 2.49
N ALA A 61 -1.11 -6.53 3.03
CA ALA A 61 0.19 -6.67 3.68
C ALA A 61 0.09 -7.52 4.97
N CYS A 62 -0.86 -7.20 5.84
CA CYS A 62 -1.15 -7.89 7.09
C CYS A 62 -1.66 -9.33 6.88
N ARG A 63 -2.45 -9.58 5.83
CA ARG A 63 -2.97 -10.92 5.53
C ARG A 63 -1.89 -11.87 5.03
N CYS A 64 -0.84 -11.36 4.39
CA CYS A 64 0.27 -12.18 3.91
C CYS A 64 1.43 -12.28 4.93
N GLY A 65 1.57 -11.31 5.83
CA GLY A 65 2.48 -11.35 6.98
C GLY A 65 1.71 -11.18 8.28
N ARG A 66 1.47 -12.29 9.00
CA ARG A 66 0.89 -12.31 10.35
C ARG A 66 1.64 -11.35 11.29
N THR A 67 1.22 -10.09 11.36
CA THR A 67 1.35 -9.14 12.49
C THR A 67 0.99 -7.74 12.01
N CYS A 68 -0.29 -7.40 12.12
CA CYS A 68 -0.68 -6.01 12.36
C CYS A 68 -1.43 -6.06 13.68
N ALA A 69 -0.65 -6.10 14.77
CA ALA A 69 -1.18 -6.20 16.11
C ALA A 69 -1.50 -4.78 16.61
N SER A 70 -2.82 -4.55 16.73
CA SER A 70 -3.56 -3.87 17.81
C SER A 70 -2.88 -2.77 18.62
#